data_AF-A0A2D5BT76-F1
#
_entry.id   AF-A0A2D5BT76-F1
#
_cell.length_a   1.000
_cell.length_b   1.000
_cell.length_c   1.000
_cell.angle_alpha   90.00
_cell.angle_beta   90.00
_cell.angle_gamma   90.00
#
_symmetry.space_group_name_H-M   'P 1'
#
loop_
_entity.id
_entity.type
_entity.pdbx_description
1 polymer ?
#
loop_
_entity_poly.entity_id
_entity_poly.type
_entity_poly.pdbx_seq_one_letter_code
_entity_poly.pdbx_strand_id
1 'polypeptide(L)'
;MIDQSKFETLYKKCGGVFKTTVLMQKRMRELNRGARKLVDDNAKNPIEVVMREIHAGKIELIPDNEENRDIIRAEVERMTRSQPAQVEVQELTSEDELERRILSALSKDD
;
A
#
# COMPACT_ATOMS: atom_id res chain seq x y z
N MET A 1 -1.96 -26.59 -13.01
CA MET A 1 -2.15 -26.13 -14.39
C MET A 1 -2.81 -24.78 -14.33
N ILE A 2 -2.26 -23.76 -15.01
CA ILE A 2 -2.89 -22.44 -15.06
C ILE A 2 -4.15 -22.58 -15.91
N ASP A 3 -5.30 -22.20 -15.34
CA ASP A 3 -6.58 -22.27 -16.02
C ASP A 3 -6.64 -21.19 -17.11
N GLN A 4 -6.54 -21.63 -18.37
CA GLN A 4 -6.51 -20.77 -19.55
C GLN A 4 -7.77 -19.89 -19.64
N SER A 5 -8.92 -20.40 -19.16
CA SER A 5 -10.19 -19.67 -19.21
C SER A 5 -10.18 -18.41 -18.34
N LYS A 6 -9.47 -18.43 -17.21
CA LYS A 6 -9.34 -17.27 -16.33
C LYS A 6 -8.54 -16.15 -16.98
N PHE A 7 -7.53 -16.49 -17.78
CA PHE A 7 -6.72 -15.51 -18.50
C PHE A 7 -7.49 -14.81 -19.62
N GLU A 8 -8.38 -15.50 -20.32
CA GLU A 8 -9.22 -14.88 -21.35
C GLU A 8 -10.09 -13.74 -20.81
N THR A 9 -10.63 -13.91 -19.60
CA THR A 9 -11.42 -12.84 -18.95
C THR A 9 -10.56 -11.63 -18.58
N LEU A 10 -9.31 -11.87 -18.13
CA LEU A 10 -8.35 -10.83 -17.81
C LEU A 10 -7.92 -10.06 -19.07
N TYR A 11 -7.69 -10.76 -20.18
CA TYR A 11 -7.33 -10.15 -21.45
C TYR A 11 -8.42 -9.19 -21.94
N LYS A 12 -9.69 -9.58 -21.86
CA LYS A 12 -10.80 -8.69 -22.21
C LYS A 12 -10.87 -7.47 -21.29
N LYS A 13 -10.61 -7.64 -19.99
CA LYS A 13 -10.67 -6.56 -19.00
C LYS A 13 -9.52 -5.54 -19.13
N CYS A 14 -8.30 -6.01 -19.38
CA CYS A 14 -7.11 -5.16 -19.46
C CYS A 14 -6.81 -4.62 -20.86
N GLY A 15 -7.59 -5.01 -21.87
CA GLY A 15 -7.39 -4.57 -23.26
C GLY A 15 -6.27 -5.33 -23.99
N GLY A 16 -6.18 -6.63 -23.76
CA GLY A 16 -5.31 -7.56 -24.49
C GLY A 16 -4.23 -8.24 -23.64
N VAL A 17 -3.56 -9.22 -24.24
CA VAL A 17 -2.53 -10.04 -23.59
C VAL A 17 -1.36 -9.21 -23.10
N PHE A 18 -0.85 -8.29 -23.94
CA PHE A 18 0.31 -7.47 -23.59
C PHE A 18 0.06 -6.59 -22.35
N LYS A 19 -1.05 -5.84 -22.35
CA LYS A 19 -1.43 -4.97 -21.21
C LYS A 19 -1.65 -5.79 -19.93
N THR A 20 -2.26 -6.97 -20.05
CA THR A 20 -2.44 -7.89 -18.93
C THR A 20 -1.11 -8.34 -18.34
N THR A 21 -0.19 -8.80 -19.18
CA THR A 21 1.13 -9.25 -18.75
C THR A 21 1.91 -8.13 -18.07
N VAL A 22 1.90 -6.91 -18.64
CA VAL A 22 2.57 -5.75 -18.06
C VAL A 22 1.98 -5.37 -16.70
N LEU A 23 0.64 -5.30 -16.60
CA LEU A 23 -0.04 -5.01 -15.34
C LEU A 23 0.29 -6.05 -14.27
N MET A 24 0.24 -7.34 -14.64
CA MET A 24 0.56 -8.42 -13.73
C MET A 24 2.00 -8.35 -13.23
N GLN A 25 2.96 -8.14 -14.13
CA GLN A 25 4.37 -8.01 -13.78
C GLN A 25 4.66 -6.80 -12.88
N LYS A 26 4.08 -5.63 -13.19
CA LYS A 26 4.23 -4.43 -12.37
C LYS A 26 3.72 -4.68 -10.95
N ARG A 27 2.51 -5.23 -10.82
CA ARG A 27 1.91 -5.50 -9.51
C ARG A 27 2.64 -6.57 -8.72
N MET A 28 3.10 -7.64 -9.37
CA MET A 28 3.93 -8.65 -8.70
C MET A 28 5.21 -8.04 -8.12
N ARG A 29 5.86 -7.08 -8.80
CA ARG A 29 7.03 -6.38 -8.25
C ARG A 29 6.68 -5.54 -7.01
N GLU A 30 5.51 -4.91 -6.98
CA GLU A 30 5.04 -4.17 -5.80
C GLU A 30 4.80 -5.10 -4.61
N LEU A 31 4.11 -6.24 -4.83
CA LEU A 31 3.89 -7.24 -3.80
C LEU A 31 5.22 -7.80 -3.27
N ASN A 32 6.18 -8.09 -4.15
CA ASN A 32 7.52 -8.54 -3.76
C ASN A 32 8.30 -7.48 -2.96
N ARG A 33 7.98 -6.19 -3.11
CA ARG A 33 8.53 -5.09 -2.32
C ARG A 33 7.79 -4.84 -1.00
N GLY A 34 6.79 -5.67 -0.67
CA GLY A 34 6.03 -5.58 0.57
C GLY A 34 4.78 -4.69 0.49
N ALA A 35 4.32 -4.33 -0.72
CA ALA A 35 3.03 -3.66 -0.86
C ALA A 35 1.90 -4.55 -0.30
N ARG A 36 0.93 -3.93 0.38
CA ARG A 36 -0.25 -4.63 0.89
C ARG A 36 -1.13 -5.13 -0.26
N LYS A 37 -1.75 -6.30 -0.05
CA LYS A 37 -2.79 -6.81 -0.94
C LYS A 37 -4.01 -5.89 -0.86
N LEU A 38 -4.66 -5.62 -2.00
CA LEU A 38 -5.84 -4.73 -2.10
C LEU A 38 -7.16 -5.49 -2.02
N VAL A 39 -7.09 -6.82 -1.97
CA VAL A 39 -8.21 -7.72 -1.70
C VAL A 39 -7.85 -8.57 -0.50
N ASP A 40 -8.82 -8.81 0.37
CA ASP A 40 -8.63 -9.70 1.52
C ASP A 40 -8.53 -11.14 1.01
N ASP A 41 -7.33 -11.71 1.09
CA ASP A 41 -7.05 -13.00 0.49
C ASP A 41 -5.98 -13.77 1.25
N ASN A 42 -6.35 -15.01 1.62
CA ASN A 42 -5.47 -16.03 2.17
C ASN A 42 -4.54 -16.65 1.10
N ALA A 43 -4.73 -16.32 -0.18
CA ALA A 43 -3.87 -16.81 -1.25
C ALA A 43 -2.40 -16.45 -0.99
N LYS A 44 -1.55 -17.47 -0.99
CA LYS A 44 -0.09 -17.33 -0.85
C LYS A 44 0.60 -17.02 -2.17
N ASN A 45 -0.04 -17.36 -3.30
CA ASN A 45 0.54 -17.16 -4.62
C ASN A 45 0.34 -15.71 -5.09
N PRO A 46 1.42 -14.94 -5.33
CA PRO A 46 1.31 -13.56 -5.82
C PRO A 46 0.53 -13.45 -7.13
N ILE A 47 0.67 -14.40 -8.06
CA ILE A 47 -0.06 -14.37 -9.34
C ILE A 47 -1.57 -14.39 -9.09
N GLU A 48 -2.03 -15.25 -8.17
CA GLU A 48 -3.44 -15.39 -7.86
C GLU A 48 -4.01 -14.12 -7.20
N VAL A 49 -3.25 -13.51 -6.29
CA VAL A 49 -3.59 -12.21 -5.68
C VAL A 49 -3.78 -11.16 -6.76
N VAL A 50 -2.83 -11.03 -7.68
CA VAL A 50 -2.89 -10.04 -8.76
C VAL A 50 -4.08 -10.28 -9.69
N MET A 51 -4.35 -11.54 -10.08
CA MET A 51 -5.52 -11.87 -10.91
C MET A 51 -6.82 -11.45 -10.23
N ARG A 52 -6.94 -11.64 -8.91
CA ARG A 52 -8.12 -11.26 -8.12
C ARG A 52 -8.24 -9.75 -7.98
N GLU A 53 -7.14 -9.02 -7.76
CA GLU A 53 -7.14 -7.55 -7.74
C GLU A 53 -7.58 -6.96 -9.09
N ILE A 54 -7.11 -7.54 -10.21
CA ILE A 54 -7.57 -7.15 -11.55
C ILE A 54 -9.06 -7.47 -11.69
N HIS A 55 -9.51 -8.67 -11.29
CA HIS A 55 -10.92 -9.06 -11.38
C HIS A 55 -11.84 -8.15 -10.55
N ALA A 56 -11.40 -7.76 -9.35
CA ALA A 56 -12.08 -6.81 -8.48
C ALA A 56 -11.96 -5.34 -8.95
N GLY A 57 -11.16 -5.05 -9.98
CA GLY A 57 -10.97 -3.70 -10.51
C GLY A 57 -10.23 -2.77 -9.54
N LYS A 58 -9.39 -3.32 -8.68
CA LYS A 58 -8.60 -2.56 -7.70
C LYS A 58 -7.29 -2.00 -8.28
N ILE A 59 -6.86 -2.54 -9.41
CA ILE A 59 -5.67 -2.09 -10.13
C ILE A 59 -5.97 -2.01 -11.62
N GLU A 60 -5.32 -1.08 -12.29
CA GLU A 60 -5.39 -0.89 -13.74
C GLU A 60 -4.07 -0.33 -14.27
N LEU A 61 -3.88 -0.42 -15.60
CA LEU A 61 -2.74 0.17 -16.27
C LEU A 61 -3.15 1.51 -16.88
N ILE A 62 -2.57 2.59 -16.37
CA ILE A 62 -2.76 3.94 -16.89
C ILE A 62 -1.59 4.35 -17.80
N PRO A 63 -1.84 5.09 -18.90
CA PRO A 63 -0.79 5.66 -19.72
C PRO A 63 0.09 6.63 -18.93
N ASP A 64 1.39 6.60 -19.19
CA ASP A 64 2.35 7.53 -18.60
C ASP A 64 2.42 8.83 -19.42
N ASN A 65 1.44 9.71 -19.23
CA ASN A 65 1.40 11.05 -19.81
C ASN A 65 1.34 12.10 -18.69
N GLU A 66 1.57 13.37 -19.05
CA GLU A 66 1.64 14.47 -18.08
C GLU A 66 0.33 14.65 -17.31
N GLU A 67 -0.80 14.64 -18.01
CA GLU A 67 -2.14 14.74 -17.44
C GLU A 67 -2.40 13.66 -16.36
N ASN A 68 -2.12 12.39 -16.65
CA ASN A 68 -2.31 11.31 -15.68
C ASN A 68 -1.36 11.45 -14.49
N ARG A 69 -0.11 11.88 -14.71
CA ARG A 69 0.84 12.11 -13.60
C ARG A 69 0.34 13.20 -12.66
N ASP A 70 -0.22 14.29 -13.20
CA ASP A 70 -0.78 15.37 -12.40
C ASP A 70 -2.03 14.93 -11.64
N ILE A 71 -2.91 14.15 -12.26
CA ILE A 71 -4.08 13.55 -11.59
C ILE A 71 -3.64 12.65 -10.42
N ILE A 72 -2.69 11.75 -10.66
CA ILE A 72 -2.17 10.85 -9.61
C ILE A 72 -1.55 11.66 -8.47
N ARG A 73 -0.73 12.67 -8.77
CA ARG A 73 -0.10 13.51 -7.76
C ARG A 73 -1.15 14.21 -6.90
N ALA A 74 -2.12 14.87 -7.54
CA ALA A 74 -3.20 15.56 -6.83
C ALA A 74 -4.01 14.60 -5.95
N GLU A 75 -4.26 13.37 -6.42
CA GLU A 75 -4.99 12.37 -5.63
C GLU A 75 -4.19 11.86 -4.43
N VAL A 76 -2.90 11.59 -4.60
CA VAL A 76 -2.01 11.20 -3.50
C VAL A 76 -1.94 12.31 -2.44
N GLU A 77 -1.85 13.58 -2.86
CA GLU A 77 -1.89 14.72 -1.95
C GLU A 77 -3.20 14.82 -1.18
N ARG A 78 -4.35 14.60 -1.85
CA ARG A 78 -5.68 14.57 -1.21
C ARG A 78 -5.78 13.44 -0.17
N MET A 79 -5.33 12.24 -0.52
CA MET A 79 -5.35 11.09 0.39
C MET A 79 -4.44 11.31 1.61
N THR A 80 -3.28 11.94 1.41
CA THR A 80 -2.34 12.25 2.50
C THR A 80 -2.88 13.34 3.43
N ARG A 81 -3.57 14.35 2.90
CA ARG A 81 -4.20 15.42 3.70
C ARG A 81 -5.39 14.94 4.53
N SER A 82 -6.07 13.89 4.07
CA SER A 82 -7.26 13.32 4.72
C SER A 82 -6.94 12.25 5.76
N GLN A 83 -5.67 11.84 5.89
CA GLN A 83 -5.21 11.08 7.04
C GLN A 83 -5.07 12.06 8.22
N PRO A 84 -5.79 11.87 9.34
CA PRO A 84 -5.46 12.61 10.56
C PRO A 84 -4.00 12.27 10.87
N ALA A 85 -3.19 13.30 11.11
CA ALA A 85 -1.80 13.13 11.52
C ALA A 85 -1.79 12.24 12.79
N GLN A 86 -1.44 10.97 12.63
CA GLN A 86 -1.21 10.08 13.76
C GLN A 86 0.12 9.36 13.54
N VAL A 87 1.18 10.08 13.89
CA VAL A 87 1.94 9.68 15.07
C VAL A 87 2.07 10.95 15.89
N GLU A 88 1.39 11.02 17.04
CA GLU A 88 1.88 11.84 18.14
C GLU A 88 3.28 11.28 18.40
N VAL A 89 4.30 11.93 17.85
CA VAL A 89 5.66 11.71 18.33
C VAL A 89 5.56 12.14 19.77
N GLN A 90 5.50 11.16 20.66
CA GLN A 90 5.56 11.39 22.09
C GLN A 90 6.76 12.32 22.25
N GLU A 91 6.50 13.58 22.58
CA GLU A 91 7.57 14.54 22.84
C GLU A 91 8.49 13.81 23.80
N LEU A 92 9.74 13.60 23.38
CA LEU A 92 10.77 13.04 24.22
C LEU A 92 10.65 13.82 25.52
N THR A 93 10.20 13.15 26.59
CA THR A 93 10.02 13.76 27.91
C THR A 93 11.29 14.56 28.15
N SER A 94 11.16 15.89 28.28
CA SER A 94 12.34 16.74 28.39
C SER A 94 13.23 16.19 29.50
N GLU A 95 14.55 16.29 29.36
CA GLU A 95 15.49 15.77 30.36
C GLU A 95 15.11 16.24 31.78
N ASP A 96 14.61 17.47 31.90
CA ASP A 96 14.07 18.06 33.13
C ASP A 96 12.94 17.26 33.79
N GLU A 97 12.05 16.66 32.99
CA GLU A 97 10.92 15.87 33.49
C GLU A 97 11.38 14.47 33.96
N LEU A 98 12.39 13.91 33.29
CA LEU A 98 13.03 12.67 33.70
C LEU A 98 13.81 12.87 35.02
N GLU A 99 14.56 13.97 35.14
CA GLU A 99 15.28 14.33 36.36
C GLU A 99 14.35 14.52 37.56
N ARG A 100 13.21 15.21 37.36
CA ARG A 100 12.20 15.37 38.42
C ARG A 100 11.63 14.04 38.89
N ARG A 101 11.40 13.08 37.99
CA ARG A 101 10.89 11.75 38.36
C ARG A 101 11.95 10.93 39.10
N ILE A 102 13.21 11.03 38.71
CA ILE A 102 14.33 10.36 39.39
C ILE A 102 14.48 10.92 40.81
N LEU A 103 14.49 12.25 40.98
CA LEU A 103 14.59 12.90 42.28
C LEU A 103 13.38 12.60 43.17
N SER A 104 12.17 12.55 42.61
CA SER A 104 10.96 12.18 43.35
C SER A 104 10.93 10.70 43.76
N ALA A 105 11.60 9.82 43.03
CA ALA A 105 11.71 8.41 43.39
C ALA A 105 12.71 8.22 44.54
N LEU A 106 13.83 8.95 44.48
CA LEU A 106 14.86 8.90 45.52
C LEU A 106 14.43 9.54 46.84
N SER A 107 13.47 10.48 46.83
CA SER A 107 12.95 11.10 48.06
C SER A 107 11.78 10.35 48.71
N LYS A 108 11.32 9.24 48.12
CA LYS A 108 10.22 8.42 48.66
C LYS A 108 10.67 7.19 49.45
N ASP A 109 11.97 6.94 49.53
CA ASP A 109 12.56 5.79 50.21
C ASP A 109 13.18 6.11 51.59
N ASP A 110 12.79 7.23 52.22
CA ASP A 110 13.08 7.56 53.63
C ASP A 110 11.81 7.59 54.50
#